data_AF-A0A6I3DE92-F1
#
_entry.id   AF-A0A6I3DE92-F1
#
_cell.length_a   1.000
_cell.length_b   1.000
_cell.length_c   1.000
_cell.angle_alpha   90.00
_cell.angle_beta   90.00
_cell.angle_gamma   90.00
#
_symmetry.space_group_name_H-M   'P 1'
#
loop_
_entity.id
_entity.type
_entity.pdbx_description
1 polymer ?
#
loop_
_entity_poly.entity_id
_entity_poly.type
_entity_poly.pdbx_seq_one_letter_code
_entity_poly.pdbx_strand_id
1 'polypeptide(L)'
;MVKKSTPQKTKRRSPITRAEGEQRLIDAAIQLVREKPFSEVGVRDIAALADVNHGFVHTWFGSKNDLLVAATQQLVEQGASRISEAAPGQLAIDPSDPDIQLAVRLAIWLNLEGTNSRNLLQEMPIITALTKRYIDIEGISPEIARTAAAQAVAIGLGVVVFAPLIDLDGPEDVNDVFTLWRHNLGLLAKYPPA
;
A
#
# COMPACT_ATOMS: atom_id res chain seq x y z
N MET A 1 -57.90 1.79 -31.17
CA MET A 1 -57.66 1.96 -29.72
C MET A 1 -56.19 1.68 -29.45
N VAL A 2 -55.40 2.70 -29.13
CA VAL A 2 -53.96 2.59 -28.85
C VAL A 2 -53.80 2.14 -27.38
N LYS A 3 -53.25 0.94 -27.15
CA LYS A 3 -52.85 0.48 -25.82
C LYS A 3 -51.65 1.32 -25.37
N LYS A 4 -51.84 2.18 -24.36
CA LYS A 4 -50.75 2.83 -23.63
C LYS A 4 -49.99 1.76 -22.83
N SER A 5 -48.73 1.55 -23.17
CA SER A 5 -47.77 0.77 -22.38
C SER A 5 -47.31 1.61 -21.19
N THR A 6 -47.64 1.15 -19.99
CA THR A 6 -47.21 1.76 -18.73
C THR A 6 -45.71 1.50 -18.51
N PRO A 7 -44.89 2.50 -18.14
CA PRO A 7 -43.47 2.29 -17.88
C PRO A 7 -43.27 1.47 -16.59
N GLN A 8 -42.51 0.38 -16.71
CA GLN A 8 -42.16 -0.52 -15.62
C GLN A 8 -41.23 0.21 -14.63
N LYS A 9 -41.68 0.40 -13.39
CA LYS A 9 -40.87 1.00 -12.31
C LYS A 9 -39.60 0.17 -12.10
N THR A 10 -38.45 0.79 -12.35
CA THR A 10 -37.12 0.25 -12.05
C THR A 10 -37.06 -0.17 -10.58
N LYS A 11 -36.74 -1.44 -10.30
CA LYS A 11 -36.53 -1.96 -8.94
C LYS A 11 -35.55 -1.05 -8.22
N ARG A 12 -35.98 -0.39 -7.12
CA ARG A 12 -35.07 0.34 -6.22
C ARG A 12 -34.01 -0.65 -5.74
N ARG A 13 -32.74 -0.40 -6.08
CA ARG A 13 -31.59 -1.16 -5.57
C ARG A 13 -31.70 -1.19 -4.04
N SER A 14 -31.49 -2.35 -3.44
CA SER A 14 -31.49 -2.51 -1.98
C SER A 14 -30.55 -1.47 -1.34
N PRO A 15 -30.87 -0.94 -0.14
CA PRO A 15 -29.98 0.01 0.52
C PRO A 15 -28.60 -0.62 0.70
N ILE A 16 -27.57 -0.04 0.09
CA ILE A 16 -26.19 -0.46 0.29
C ILE A 16 -25.84 -0.29 1.78
N THR A 17 -25.18 -1.29 2.36
CA THR A 17 -24.70 -1.15 3.74
C THR A 17 -23.53 -0.17 3.80
N ARG A 18 -23.27 0.43 4.97
CA ARG A 18 -22.12 1.32 5.14
C ARG A 18 -20.81 0.62 4.78
N ALA A 19 -20.60 -0.59 5.29
CA ALA A 19 -19.37 -1.36 5.04
C ALA A 19 -19.18 -1.67 3.54
N GLU A 20 -20.25 -2.09 2.85
CA GLU A 20 -20.18 -2.34 1.40
C GLU A 20 -19.88 -1.05 0.62
N GLY A 21 -20.47 0.07 1.03
CA GLY A 21 -20.22 1.37 0.41
C GLY A 21 -18.80 1.89 0.64
N GLU A 22 -18.26 1.74 1.85
CA GLU A 22 -16.88 2.09 2.18
C GLU A 22 -15.90 1.27 1.34
N GLN A 23 -16.10 -0.06 1.25
CA GLN A 23 -15.25 -0.92 0.44
C GLN A 23 -15.26 -0.54 -1.05
N ARG A 24 -16.45 -0.30 -1.62
CA ARG A 24 -16.56 0.15 -3.03
C ARG A 24 -15.86 1.47 -3.29
N LEU A 25 -15.92 2.41 -2.35
CA LEU A 25 -15.22 3.69 -2.45
C LEU A 25 -13.71 3.51 -2.39
N ILE A 26 -13.21 2.63 -1.53
CA ILE A 26 -11.78 2.30 -1.44
C ILE A 26 -11.31 1.66 -2.75
N ASP A 27 -12.02 0.65 -3.25
CA ASP A 27 -11.66 -0.05 -4.49
C ASP A 27 -11.67 0.90 -5.70
N ALA A 28 -12.69 1.77 -5.80
CA ALA A 28 -12.77 2.78 -6.84
C ALA A 28 -11.65 3.82 -6.73
N ALA A 29 -11.28 4.23 -5.51
CA ALA A 29 -10.16 5.13 -5.28
C ALA A 29 -8.84 4.49 -5.74
N ILE A 30 -8.57 3.23 -5.35
CA ILE A 30 -7.40 2.45 -5.77
C ILE A 30 -7.33 2.37 -7.30
N GLN A 31 -8.46 2.07 -7.96
CA GLN A 31 -8.50 2.01 -9.41
C GLN A 31 -8.13 3.36 -10.04
N LEU A 32 -8.75 4.46 -9.58
CA LEU A 32 -8.51 5.77 -10.18
C LEU A 32 -7.07 6.27 -9.98
N VAL A 33 -6.44 6.02 -8.83
CA VAL A 33 -5.04 6.42 -8.60
C VAL A 33 -4.03 5.58 -9.39
N ARG A 34 -4.42 4.42 -9.92
CA ARG A 34 -3.60 3.66 -10.89
C ARG A 34 -3.64 4.27 -12.28
N GLU A 35 -4.78 4.85 -12.64
CA GLU A 35 -5.04 5.32 -14.01
C GLU A 35 -4.72 6.80 -14.22
N LYS A 36 -4.72 7.61 -13.14
CA LYS A 36 -4.64 9.08 -13.20
C LYS A 36 -3.69 9.66 -12.17
N PRO A 37 -3.12 10.86 -12.43
CA PRO A 37 -2.39 11.62 -11.41
C PRO A 37 -3.24 11.83 -10.15
N PHE A 38 -2.64 11.67 -8.97
CA PHE A 38 -3.37 11.71 -7.68
C PHE A 38 -4.12 13.03 -7.45
N SER A 39 -3.57 14.15 -7.94
CA SER A 39 -4.20 15.47 -7.88
C SER A 39 -5.48 15.57 -8.71
N GLU A 40 -5.59 14.82 -9.80
CA GLU A 40 -6.74 14.81 -10.71
C GLU A 40 -7.87 13.87 -10.26
N VAL A 41 -7.61 12.98 -9.30
CA VAL A 41 -8.64 12.11 -8.76
C VAL A 41 -9.60 12.92 -7.88
N GLY A 42 -10.86 13.03 -8.34
CA GLY A 42 -11.92 13.77 -7.66
C GLY A 42 -12.89 12.88 -6.88
N VAL A 43 -13.49 13.44 -5.82
CA VAL A 43 -14.52 12.77 -5.00
C VAL A 43 -15.72 12.31 -5.84
N ARG A 44 -16.11 13.12 -6.85
CA ARG A 44 -17.23 12.79 -7.74
C ARG A 44 -16.89 11.63 -8.67
N ASP A 45 -15.65 11.55 -9.15
CA ASP A 45 -15.20 10.47 -10.02
C ASP A 45 -15.16 9.15 -9.26
N ILE A 46 -14.60 9.16 -8.04
CA ILE A 46 -14.57 7.99 -7.16
C ILE A 46 -15.99 7.49 -6.87
N ALA A 47 -16.89 8.39 -6.46
CA ALA A 47 -18.25 8.01 -6.12
C ALA A 47 -19.06 7.52 -7.32
N ALA A 48 -18.84 8.11 -8.50
CA ALA A 48 -19.45 7.66 -9.74
C ALA A 48 -18.98 6.25 -10.12
N LEU A 49 -17.67 5.99 -10.02
CA LEU A 49 -17.12 4.66 -10.28
C LEU A 49 -17.60 3.62 -9.27
N ALA A 50 -17.73 3.99 -7.99
CA ALA A 50 -18.25 3.14 -6.92
C ALA A 50 -19.77 2.92 -6.96
N ASP A 51 -20.50 3.63 -7.85
CA ASP A 51 -21.97 3.62 -7.92
C ASP A 51 -22.64 4.01 -6.58
N VAL A 52 -22.10 5.03 -5.91
CA VAL A 52 -22.62 5.55 -4.64
C VAL A 52 -22.76 7.09 -4.63
N ASN A 53 -23.42 7.63 -3.60
CA ASN A 53 -23.54 9.07 -3.45
C ASN A 53 -22.19 9.68 -3.00
N HIS A 54 -21.70 10.69 -3.71
CA HIS A 54 -20.46 11.40 -3.38
C HIS A 54 -20.41 12.00 -1.96
N GLY A 55 -21.57 12.34 -1.37
CA GLY A 55 -21.65 12.81 0.01
C GLY A 55 -21.18 11.78 1.04
N PHE A 56 -21.16 10.49 0.68
CA PHE A 56 -20.67 9.43 1.56
C PHE A 56 -19.17 9.50 1.81
N VAL A 57 -18.38 10.09 0.92
CA VAL A 57 -16.94 10.29 1.17
C VAL A 57 -16.74 11.18 2.40
N HIS A 58 -17.39 12.33 2.45
CA HIS A 58 -17.35 13.19 3.62
C HIS A 58 -18.00 12.57 4.86
N THR A 59 -19.07 11.80 4.68
CA THR A 59 -19.80 11.21 5.82
C THR A 59 -19.05 10.05 6.48
N TRP A 60 -18.35 9.23 5.70
CA TRP A 60 -17.73 7.98 6.17
C TRP A 60 -16.23 8.10 6.40
N PHE A 61 -15.54 8.88 5.58
CA PHE A 61 -14.07 9.06 5.66
C PHE A 61 -13.68 10.45 6.20
N GLY A 62 -14.53 11.47 6.01
CA GLY A 62 -14.25 12.85 6.39
C GLY A 62 -13.77 13.70 5.21
N SER A 63 -12.74 13.23 4.50
CA SER A 63 -12.21 13.91 3.30
C SER A 63 -11.80 12.94 2.19
N LYS A 64 -11.47 13.50 1.01
CA LYS A 64 -10.83 12.74 -0.09
C LYS A 64 -9.53 12.08 0.40
N ASN A 65 -8.72 12.83 1.13
CA ASN A 65 -7.40 12.38 1.54
C ASN A 65 -7.51 11.27 2.58
N ASP A 66 -8.52 11.31 3.47
CA ASP A 66 -8.78 10.22 4.43
C ASP A 66 -9.23 8.93 3.71
N LEU A 67 -10.01 9.05 2.63
CA LEU A 67 -10.32 7.91 1.75
C LEU A 67 -9.06 7.36 1.06
N LEU A 68 -8.17 8.23 0.59
CA LEU A 68 -6.90 7.82 -0.01
C LEU A 68 -5.94 7.19 1.02
N VAL A 69 -6.00 7.61 2.29
CA VAL A 69 -5.31 6.95 3.41
C VAL A 69 -5.86 5.53 3.57
N ALA A 70 -7.18 5.34 3.60
CA ALA A 70 -7.77 4.00 3.68
C ALA A 70 -7.40 3.11 2.47
N ALA A 71 -7.38 3.68 1.26
CA ALA A 71 -6.90 2.99 0.06
C ALA A 71 -5.42 2.58 0.17
N THR A 72 -4.57 3.45 0.72
CA THR A 72 -3.16 3.14 0.96
C THR A 72 -3.01 1.99 1.96
N GLN A 73 -3.78 2.01 3.06
CA GLN A 73 -3.78 0.94 4.05
C GLN A 73 -4.15 -0.42 3.42
N GLN A 74 -5.19 -0.46 2.60
CA GLN A 74 -5.61 -1.69 1.90
C GLN A 74 -4.52 -2.21 0.96
N LEU A 75 -3.86 -1.34 0.18
CA LEU A 75 -2.77 -1.74 -0.71
C LEU A 75 -1.61 -2.38 0.07
N VAL A 76 -1.23 -1.79 1.20
CA VAL A 76 -0.13 -2.37 1.97
C VAL A 76 -0.56 -3.62 2.72
N GLU A 77 -1.79 -3.75 3.21
CA GLU A 77 -2.30 -5.01 3.79
C GLU A 77 -2.27 -6.15 2.77
N GLN A 78 -2.67 -5.87 1.53
CA GLN A 78 -2.60 -6.81 0.42
C GLN A 78 -1.16 -7.22 0.11
N GLY A 79 -0.23 -6.27 0.08
CA GLY A 79 1.20 -6.55 -0.07
C GLY A 79 1.80 -7.32 1.13
N ALA A 80 1.39 -6.97 2.35
CA ALA A 80 1.89 -7.54 3.59
C ALA A 80 1.45 -8.99 3.80
N SER A 81 0.27 -9.38 3.31
CA SER A 81 -0.17 -10.78 3.33
C SER A 81 0.83 -11.75 2.68
N ARG A 82 1.64 -11.25 1.74
CA ARG A 82 2.67 -12.02 1.01
C ARG A 82 3.99 -12.17 1.79
N ILE A 83 4.21 -11.35 2.85
CA ILE A 83 5.41 -11.40 3.71
C ILE A 83 5.58 -12.77 4.36
N SER A 84 4.47 -13.38 4.79
CA SER A 84 4.47 -14.69 5.45
C SER A 84 4.73 -15.85 4.48
N GLU A 85 4.56 -15.64 3.18
CA GLU A 85 4.70 -16.68 2.14
C GLU A 85 6.10 -16.70 1.50
N ALA A 86 6.91 -15.64 1.69
CA ALA A 86 8.25 -15.56 1.13
C ALA A 86 9.17 -16.66 1.67
N ALA A 87 9.85 -17.39 0.78
CA ALA A 87 10.83 -18.40 1.16
C ALA A 87 12.04 -17.78 1.88
N PRO A 88 12.78 -18.53 2.72
CA PRO A 88 14.04 -18.05 3.28
C PRO A 88 14.96 -17.48 2.20
N GLY A 89 15.53 -16.31 2.43
CA GLY A 89 16.38 -15.62 1.45
C GLY A 89 15.64 -14.86 0.34
N GLN A 90 14.30 -14.90 0.27
CA GLN A 90 13.52 -13.97 -0.56
C GLN A 90 13.13 -12.71 0.20
N LEU A 91 12.93 -11.62 -0.54
CA LEU A 91 12.39 -10.39 0.02
C LEU A 91 10.98 -10.63 0.54
N ALA A 92 10.79 -10.36 1.83
CA ALA A 92 9.47 -10.50 2.43
C ALA A 92 8.52 -9.39 1.93
N ILE A 93 9.06 -8.21 1.62
CA ILE A 93 8.36 -7.15 0.89
C ILE A 93 9.14 -6.89 -0.38
N ASP A 94 8.51 -7.12 -1.52
CA ASP A 94 9.08 -6.81 -2.82
C ASP A 94 8.81 -5.34 -3.18
N PRO A 95 9.83 -4.46 -3.22
CA PRO A 95 9.65 -3.07 -3.62
C PRO A 95 9.41 -2.89 -5.12
N SER A 96 9.56 -3.94 -5.92
CA SER A 96 9.14 -3.95 -7.33
C SER A 96 7.64 -4.22 -7.50
N ASP A 97 6.95 -4.66 -6.44
CA ASP A 97 5.51 -4.92 -6.49
C ASP A 97 4.73 -3.63 -6.80
N PRO A 98 3.85 -3.62 -7.83
CA PRO A 98 3.12 -2.42 -8.23
C PRO A 98 2.23 -1.82 -7.14
N ASP A 99 1.67 -2.63 -6.25
CA ASP A 99 0.79 -2.18 -5.17
C ASP A 99 1.62 -1.55 -4.06
N ILE A 100 2.78 -2.12 -3.73
CA ILE A 100 3.77 -1.51 -2.82
C ILE A 100 4.26 -0.17 -3.37
N GLN A 101 4.62 -0.12 -4.66
CA GLN A 101 5.07 1.13 -5.29
C GLN A 101 3.98 2.21 -5.25
N LEU A 102 2.75 1.84 -5.60
CA LEU A 102 1.61 2.75 -5.56
C LEU A 102 1.32 3.25 -4.14
N ALA A 103 1.31 2.35 -3.16
CA ALA A 103 1.07 2.69 -1.76
C ALA A 103 2.12 3.67 -1.21
N VAL A 104 3.41 3.42 -1.49
CA VAL A 104 4.50 4.31 -1.05
C VAL A 104 4.40 5.68 -1.72
N ARG A 105 4.17 5.73 -3.03
CA ARG A 105 4.02 7.00 -3.77
C ARG A 105 2.82 7.80 -3.26
N LEU A 106 1.69 7.14 -3.03
CA LEU A 106 0.48 7.77 -2.50
C LEU A 106 0.68 8.26 -1.07
N ALA A 107 1.32 7.47 -0.20
CA ALA A 107 1.64 7.88 1.17
C ALA A 107 2.53 9.12 1.22
N ILE A 108 3.55 9.19 0.36
CA ILE A 108 4.43 10.35 0.24
C ILE A 108 3.64 11.56 -0.26
N TRP A 109 2.85 11.40 -1.31
CA TRP A 109 2.02 12.49 -1.84
C TRP A 109 1.05 13.03 -0.79
N LEU A 110 0.34 12.16 -0.06
CA LEU A 110 -0.55 12.56 1.04
C LEU A 110 0.20 13.30 2.15
N ASN A 111 1.44 12.90 2.45
CA ASN A 111 2.30 13.59 3.40
C ASN A 111 2.63 15.01 2.94
N LEU A 112 2.98 15.18 1.66
CA LEU A 112 3.30 16.48 1.05
C LEU A 112 2.08 17.41 1.00
N GLU A 113 0.87 16.86 0.86
CA GLU A 113 -0.40 17.60 0.94
C GLU A 113 -0.77 18.00 2.39
N GLY A 114 0.07 17.69 3.38
CA GLY A 114 -0.17 18.00 4.79
C GLY A 114 -1.21 17.09 5.46
N THR A 115 -1.60 16.00 4.81
CA THR A 115 -2.45 14.97 5.44
C THR A 115 -1.57 14.20 6.42
N ASN A 116 -2.07 13.95 7.64
CA ASN A 116 -1.32 13.24 8.66
C ASN A 116 -1.22 11.74 8.34
N SER A 117 -0.39 11.40 7.35
CA SER A 117 -0.08 10.05 6.91
C SER A 117 0.94 9.34 7.82
N ARG A 118 1.38 10.00 8.91
CA ARG A 118 2.30 9.40 9.90
C ARG A 118 1.77 8.07 10.44
N ASN A 119 0.44 7.97 10.58
CA ASN A 119 -0.21 6.76 11.08
C ASN A 119 -0.12 5.60 10.08
N LEU A 120 -0.03 5.84 8.76
CA LEU A 120 0.07 4.76 7.78
C LEU A 120 1.33 3.92 8.03
N LEU A 121 2.52 4.52 8.06
CA LEU A 121 3.76 3.75 8.26
C LEU A 121 4.00 3.30 9.72
N GLN A 122 3.36 3.95 10.71
CA GLN A 122 3.49 3.59 12.12
C GLN A 122 2.55 2.47 12.56
N GLU A 123 1.33 2.41 11.99
CA GLU A 123 0.34 1.38 12.31
C GLU A 123 0.60 0.07 11.57
N MET A 124 1.42 0.09 10.50
CA MET A 124 1.88 -1.15 9.88
C MET A 124 3.00 -1.76 10.72
N PRO A 125 2.81 -2.95 11.31
CA PRO A 125 3.85 -3.60 12.10
C PRO A 125 4.95 -4.21 11.21
N ILE A 126 5.30 -3.59 10.07
CA ILE A 126 6.27 -4.08 9.08
C ILE A 126 7.62 -4.31 9.72
N ILE A 127 8.15 -3.33 10.46
CA ILE A 127 9.45 -3.46 11.14
C ILE A 127 9.38 -4.62 12.16
N THR A 128 8.29 -4.72 12.92
CA THR A 128 8.10 -5.80 13.91
C THR A 128 8.01 -7.17 13.24
N ALA A 129 7.26 -7.30 12.15
CA ALA A 129 7.11 -8.52 11.39
C ALA A 129 8.43 -8.97 10.74
N LEU A 130 9.17 -8.03 10.14
CA LEU A 130 10.51 -8.27 9.59
C LEU A 130 11.51 -8.63 10.68
N THR A 131 11.46 -7.95 11.84
CA THR A 131 12.32 -8.28 12.99
C THR A 131 12.10 -9.71 13.43
N LYS A 132 10.83 -10.13 13.59
CA LYS A 132 10.48 -11.50 13.97
C LYS A 132 10.98 -12.50 12.91
N ARG A 133 10.75 -12.21 11.63
CA ARG A 133 11.23 -13.06 10.52
C ARG A 133 12.76 -13.21 10.53
N TYR A 134 13.49 -12.13 10.74
CA TYR A 134 14.95 -12.15 10.80
C TYR A 134 15.48 -13.01 11.93
N ILE A 135 14.81 -13.04 13.07
CA ILE A 135 15.16 -13.92 14.19
C ILE A 135 14.78 -15.37 13.88
N ASP A 136 13.51 -15.61 13.54
CA ASP A 136 12.93 -16.96 13.50
C ASP A 136 13.35 -17.74 12.24
N ILE A 137 13.55 -17.06 11.11
CA ILE A 137 13.79 -17.68 9.80
C ILE A 137 15.25 -17.49 9.36
N GLU A 138 15.78 -16.27 9.46
CA GLU A 138 17.11 -15.94 8.93
C GLU A 138 18.24 -16.11 9.98
N GLY A 139 17.89 -16.40 11.25
CA GLY A 139 18.86 -16.65 12.32
C GLY A 139 19.68 -15.42 12.76
N ILE A 140 19.19 -14.21 12.48
CA ILE A 140 19.83 -12.95 12.88
C ILE A 140 19.64 -12.73 14.39
N SER A 141 20.69 -12.29 15.08
CA SER A 141 20.61 -12.07 16.54
C SER A 141 19.56 -10.99 16.89
N PRO A 142 18.82 -11.15 18.01
CA PRO A 142 17.79 -10.17 18.41
C PRO A 142 18.32 -8.74 18.60
N GLU A 143 19.60 -8.61 18.98
CA GLU A 143 20.27 -7.33 19.23
C GLU A 143 20.37 -6.46 17.96
N ILE A 144 20.59 -7.07 16.79
CA ILE A 144 20.71 -6.34 15.52
C ILE A 144 19.48 -6.49 14.62
N ALA A 145 18.60 -7.48 14.85
CA ALA A 145 17.47 -7.80 13.98
C ALA A 145 16.50 -6.61 13.77
N ARG A 146 16.21 -5.83 14.83
CA ARG A 146 15.32 -4.67 14.72
C ARG A 146 15.94 -3.55 13.87
N THR A 147 17.23 -3.31 14.03
CA THR A 147 17.98 -2.31 13.25
C THR A 147 18.08 -2.74 11.80
N ALA A 148 18.39 -4.01 11.54
CA ALA A 148 18.38 -4.59 10.21
C ALA A 148 17.01 -4.46 9.53
N ALA A 149 15.91 -4.75 10.25
CA ALA A 149 14.56 -4.57 9.73
C ALA A 149 14.26 -3.11 9.35
N ALA A 150 14.64 -2.15 10.22
CA ALA A 150 14.48 -0.73 9.92
C ALA A 150 15.30 -0.29 8.69
N GLN A 151 16.54 -0.77 8.54
CA GLN A 151 17.36 -0.52 7.36
C GLN A 151 16.75 -1.10 6.09
N ALA A 152 16.24 -2.33 6.14
CA ALA A 152 15.57 -2.98 5.01
C ALA A 152 14.40 -2.14 4.50
N VAL A 153 13.57 -1.65 5.42
CA VAL A 153 12.43 -0.77 5.09
C VAL A 153 12.91 0.55 4.49
N ALA A 154 13.92 1.18 5.07
CA ALA A 154 14.48 2.44 4.55
C ALA A 154 15.07 2.28 3.14
N ILE A 155 15.80 1.19 2.89
CA ILE A 155 16.34 0.85 1.57
C ILE A 155 15.20 0.59 0.58
N GLY A 156 14.20 -0.20 0.96
CA GLY A 156 13.04 -0.47 0.11
C GLY A 156 12.27 0.79 -0.28
N LEU A 157 12.02 1.69 0.67
CA LEU A 157 11.44 3.01 0.38
C LEU A 157 12.33 3.82 -0.56
N GLY A 158 13.64 3.81 -0.35
CA GLY A 158 14.60 4.48 -1.20
C GLY A 158 14.56 3.96 -2.64
N VAL A 159 14.51 2.64 -2.82
CA VAL A 159 14.39 1.99 -4.13
C VAL A 159 13.11 2.44 -4.83
N VAL A 160 11.95 2.37 -4.16
CA VAL A 160 10.65 2.75 -4.77
C VAL A 160 10.62 4.21 -5.25
N VAL A 161 11.26 5.12 -4.50
CA VAL A 161 11.21 6.56 -4.75
C VAL A 161 12.30 7.01 -5.72
N PHE A 162 13.53 6.55 -5.52
CA PHE A 162 14.70 7.11 -6.17
C PHE A 162 15.23 6.25 -7.32
N ALA A 163 15.00 4.93 -7.33
CA ALA A 163 15.53 4.07 -8.39
C ALA A 163 15.04 4.50 -9.80
N PRO A 164 13.75 4.87 -10.00
CA PRO A 164 13.29 5.36 -11.30
C PRO A 164 13.90 6.70 -11.71
N LEU A 165 14.40 7.50 -10.76
CA LEU A 165 15.00 8.81 -11.06
C LEU A 165 16.43 8.68 -11.60
N ILE A 166 17.07 7.53 -11.39
CA ILE A 166 18.46 7.27 -11.77
C ILE A 166 18.59 6.06 -12.70
N ASP A 167 17.48 5.59 -13.28
CA ASP A 167 17.44 4.46 -14.23
C ASP A 167 17.95 3.13 -13.61
N LEU A 168 17.62 2.90 -12.33
CA LEU A 168 17.94 1.67 -11.56
C LEU A 168 16.68 0.94 -11.07
N ASP A 169 15.53 1.15 -11.70
CA ASP A 169 14.26 0.51 -11.34
C ASP A 169 14.00 -0.80 -12.09
N GLY A 170 15.02 -1.34 -12.79
CA GLY A 170 14.99 -2.67 -13.36
C GLY A 170 14.88 -3.77 -12.28
N PRO A 171 14.21 -4.90 -12.55
CA PRO A 171 14.11 -6.00 -11.59
C PRO A 171 15.48 -6.54 -11.12
N GLU A 172 16.49 -6.52 -11.99
CA GLU A 172 17.86 -6.93 -11.65
C GLU A 172 18.55 -5.91 -10.73
N ASP A 173 18.40 -4.61 -11.00
CA ASP A 173 19.00 -3.55 -10.18
C ASP A 173 18.46 -3.58 -8.73
N VAL A 174 17.15 -3.75 -8.59
CA VAL A 174 16.51 -3.90 -7.28
C VAL A 174 17.05 -5.13 -6.56
N ASN A 175 17.15 -6.27 -7.25
CA ASN A 175 17.67 -7.50 -6.66
C ASN A 175 19.13 -7.38 -6.22
N ASP A 176 19.97 -6.66 -6.98
CA ASP A 176 21.38 -6.44 -6.66
C ASP A 176 21.56 -5.62 -5.37
N VAL A 177 20.76 -4.57 -5.18
CA VAL A 177 20.74 -3.77 -3.94
C VAL A 177 20.47 -4.67 -2.73
N PHE A 178 19.45 -5.53 -2.82
CA PHE A 178 19.08 -6.41 -1.72
C PHE A 178 20.02 -7.61 -1.55
N THR A 179 20.67 -8.06 -2.62
CA THR A 179 21.69 -9.12 -2.55
C THR A 179 22.92 -8.62 -1.81
N LEU A 180 23.41 -7.43 -2.17
CA LEU A 180 24.52 -6.78 -1.46
C LEU A 180 24.16 -6.52 0.01
N TRP A 181 22.96 -6.01 0.27
CA TRP A 181 22.52 -5.75 1.63
C TRP A 181 22.42 -7.02 2.48
N ARG A 182 21.83 -8.11 1.94
CA ARG A 182 21.79 -9.42 2.62
C ARG A 182 23.18 -10.00 2.88
N HIS A 183 24.11 -9.83 1.94
CA HIS A 183 25.49 -10.24 2.15
C HIS A 183 26.10 -9.55 3.38
N ASN A 184 25.88 -8.23 3.51
CA ASN A 184 26.32 -7.47 4.68
C ASN A 184 25.66 -7.94 5.98
N LEU A 185 24.36 -8.28 5.96
CA LEU A 185 23.70 -8.88 7.12
C LEU A 185 24.30 -10.23 7.52
N GLY A 186 24.59 -11.10 6.56
CA GLY A 186 25.24 -12.39 6.81
C GLY A 186 26.62 -12.23 7.44
N LEU A 187 27.38 -11.21 7.02
CA LEU A 187 28.65 -10.87 7.65
C LEU A 187 28.46 -10.36 9.08
N LEU A 188 27.47 -9.51 9.35
CA LEU A 188 27.16 -9.02 10.70
C LEU A 188 26.70 -10.15 11.64
N ALA A 189 25.91 -11.11 11.13
CA ALA A 189 25.50 -12.28 11.90
C ALA A 189 26.69 -13.17 12.26
N LYS A 190 27.66 -13.32 11.35
CA LYS A 190 28.88 -14.10 11.57
C LYS A 190 29.92 -13.37 12.44
N TYR A 191 29.97 -12.04 12.36
CA TYR A 191 30.92 -11.17 13.06
C TYR A 191 30.18 -9.97 13.68
N PRO A 192 29.53 -10.17 14.84
CA PRO A 192 28.81 -9.08 15.51
C PRO A 192 29.74 -7.91 15.85
N PRO A 193 29.26 -6.65 15.78
CA PRO A 193 30.04 -5.50 16.25
C PRO A 193 30.37 -5.68 17.75
N ALA A 194 31.60 -5.31 18.12
CA ALA A 194 32.14 -5.41 19.48
C ALA A 194 31.45 -4.49 20.48
#